data_AF-A0A0A2LL00-F1
#
_entry.id   AF-A0A0A2LL00-F1
#
_cell.length_a   1.000
_cell.length_b   1.000
_cell.length_c   1.000
_cell.angle_alpha   90.00
_cell.angle_beta   90.00
_cell.angle_gamma   90.00
#
_symmetry.space_group_name_H-M   'P 1'
#
loop_
_entity.id
_entity.type
_entity.pdbx_description
1 polymer ?
#
loop_
_entity_poly.entity_id
_entity_poly.type
_entity_poly.pdbx_seq_one_letter_code
_entity_poly.pdbx_strand_id
1 'polypeptide(L)'
;MITKEEAHDILKKYLGKKRRDYVTISPVNEIQLKENKKILYGDHESEYLTVYIAGYSTLWGVEERGVVVYIAAETGDVLYSLSSHGWVEELE
;
A
#
# COMPACT_ATOMS: atom_id res chain seq x y z
N MET A 1 -5.93 -8.54 14.06
CA MET A 1 -6.28 -7.77 12.85
C MET A 1 -6.56 -6.30 13.19
N ILE A 2 -5.91 -5.37 12.47
CA ILE A 2 -6.15 -3.93 12.53
C ILE A 2 -7.45 -3.54 11.81
N THR A 3 -7.91 -2.30 11.96
CA THR A 3 -9.08 -1.76 11.23
C THR A 3 -8.68 -1.05 9.92
N LYS A 4 -9.68 -0.66 9.11
CA LYS A 4 -9.44 0.15 7.90
C LYS A 4 -8.93 1.55 8.24
N GLU A 5 -9.41 2.12 9.35
CA GLU A 5 -8.94 3.41 9.87
C GLU A 5 -7.46 3.33 10.26
N GLU A 6 -7.07 2.25 10.94
CA GLU A 6 -5.67 2.00 11.28
C GLU A 6 -4.81 1.79 10.03
N ALA A 7 -5.29 1.02 9.05
CA ALA A 7 -4.60 0.81 7.78
C ALA A 7 -4.40 2.13 7.00
N HIS A 8 -5.39 3.02 7.02
CA HIS A 8 -5.31 4.35 6.43
C HIS A 8 -4.25 5.23 7.13
N ASP A 9 -4.20 5.21 8.46
CA ASP A 9 -3.20 5.96 9.22
C ASP A 9 -1.79 5.40 9.04
N ILE A 10 -1.66 4.07 8.91
CA ILE A 10 -0.41 3.40 8.55
C ILE A 10 0.05 3.84 7.16
N LEU A 11 -0.85 3.90 6.17
CA LEU A 11 -0.52 4.39 4.83
C LEU A 11 0.03 5.82 4.89
N LYS A 12 -0.64 6.73 5.60
CA LYS A 12 -0.15 8.13 5.76
C LYS A 12 1.23 8.18 6.39
N LYS A 13 1.45 7.42 7.47
CA LYS A 13 2.76 7.36 8.15
C LYS A 13 3.83 6.78 7.23
N TYR A 14 3.50 5.76 6.45
CA TYR A 14 4.40 5.14 5.48
C TYR A 14 4.86 6.14 4.41
N LEU A 15 3.91 6.85 3.79
CA LEU A 15 4.21 7.86 2.78
C LEU A 15 5.08 8.99 3.35
N GLY A 16 4.76 9.47 4.57
CA GLY A 16 5.58 10.46 5.26
C GLY A 16 7.00 9.98 5.57
N LYS A 17 7.16 8.73 6.05
CA LYS A 17 8.46 8.12 6.36
C LYS A 17 9.32 7.95 5.11
N LYS A 18 8.70 7.55 3.99
CA LYS A 18 9.35 7.39 2.69
C LYS A 18 9.54 8.71 1.94
N ARG A 19 9.06 9.84 2.47
CA ARG A 19 9.06 11.16 1.82
C ARG A 19 8.41 11.12 0.43
N ARG A 20 7.32 10.37 0.30
CA ARG A 20 6.56 10.23 -0.96
C ARG A 20 5.48 11.30 -1.02
N ASP A 21 5.59 12.18 -2.01
CA ASP A 21 4.54 13.13 -2.33
C ASP A 21 3.33 12.42 -2.95
N TYR A 22 2.14 12.84 -2.55
CA TYR A 22 0.88 12.32 -3.08
C TYR A 22 -0.13 13.45 -3.30
N VAL A 23 -0.96 13.30 -4.32
CA VAL A 23 -2.07 14.21 -4.65
C VAL A 23 -3.32 13.79 -3.90
N THR A 24 -3.64 12.49 -3.93
CA THR A 24 -4.77 11.91 -3.21
C THR A 24 -4.37 10.62 -2.50
N ILE A 25 -5.14 10.27 -1.47
CA ILE A 25 -5.03 9.01 -0.74
C ILE A 25 -6.42 8.39 -0.68
N SER A 26 -6.51 7.06 -0.80
CA SER A 26 -7.78 6.35 -0.75
C SER A 26 -8.51 6.66 0.57
N PRO A 27 -9.79 7.03 0.52
CA PRO A 27 -10.60 7.19 1.72
C PRO A 27 -10.80 5.83 2.40
N VAL A 28 -11.05 5.84 3.70
CA VAL A 28 -11.16 4.64 4.55
C VAL A 28 -12.16 3.60 4.01
N ASN A 29 -13.28 4.06 3.44
CA ASN A 29 -14.32 3.21 2.87
C ASN A 29 -13.88 2.45 1.60
N GLU A 30 -12.90 2.97 0.86
CA GLU A 30 -12.37 2.36 -0.37
C GLU A 30 -11.23 1.37 -0.11
N ILE A 31 -10.67 1.35 1.10
CA ILE A 31 -9.66 0.36 1.49
C ILE A 31 -10.28 -1.03 1.46
N GLN A 32 -9.67 -1.94 0.72
CA GLN A 32 -10.15 -3.31 0.55
C GLN A 32 -9.46 -4.24 1.55
N LEU A 33 -10.22 -5.18 2.12
CA LEU A 33 -9.68 -6.32 2.85
C LEU A 33 -9.70 -7.54 1.93
N LYS A 34 -8.60 -8.26 1.83
CA LYS A 34 -8.48 -9.51 1.07
C LYS A 34 -7.86 -10.58 1.94
N GLU A 35 -8.58 -11.66 2.14
CA GLU A 35 -8.10 -12.84 2.84
C GLU A 35 -7.31 -13.75 1.90
N ASN A 36 -6.37 -14.53 2.46
CA ASN A 36 -5.62 -15.57 1.75
C ASN A 36 -4.96 -15.06 0.45
N LYS A 37 -4.39 -13.85 0.50
CA LYS A 37 -3.69 -13.25 -0.65
C LYS A 37 -2.24 -13.70 -0.64
N LYS A 38 -1.80 -14.31 -1.75
CA LYS A 38 -0.38 -14.58 -1.99
C LYS A 38 0.39 -13.26 -2.10
N ILE A 39 1.41 -13.09 -1.27
CA ILE A 39 2.34 -11.96 -1.29
C ILE A 39 3.36 -12.21 -2.39
N LEU A 40 3.64 -11.18 -3.18
CA LEU A 40 4.40 -11.28 -4.42
C LEU A 40 5.80 -10.65 -4.35
N TYR A 41 6.15 -10.01 -3.23
CA TYR A 41 7.39 -9.25 -3.10
C TYR A 41 7.74 -9.05 -1.62
N GLY A 42 9.04 -8.88 -1.34
CA GLY A 42 9.58 -8.55 -0.02
C GLY A 42 9.71 -9.75 0.92
N ASP A 43 9.86 -9.47 2.21
CA ASP A 43 10.20 -10.46 3.24
C ASP A 43 9.18 -11.61 3.40
N HIS A 44 7.94 -11.38 2.97
CA HIS A 44 6.83 -12.34 3.04
C HIS A 44 6.52 -12.99 1.68
N GLU A 45 7.44 -12.95 0.71
CA GLU A 45 7.18 -13.49 -0.64
C GLU A 45 6.70 -14.95 -0.60
N SER A 46 5.66 -15.24 -1.38
CA SER A 46 4.98 -16.54 -1.46
C SER A 46 4.19 -17.00 -0.23
N GLU A 47 4.19 -16.22 0.86
CA GLU A 47 3.25 -16.41 1.97
C GLU A 47 1.84 -16.00 1.57
N TYR A 48 0.85 -16.57 2.27
CA TYR A 48 -0.56 -16.22 2.11
C TYR A 48 -1.04 -15.50 3.36
N LEU A 49 -1.35 -14.21 3.20
CA LEU A 49 -1.74 -13.34 4.31
C LEU A 49 -3.12 -12.72 4.05
N THR A 50 -3.78 -12.32 5.13
CA THR A 50 -4.88 -11.37 5.04
C THR A 50 -4.30 -9.96 4.96
N VAL A 51 -4.73 -9.19 3.97
CA VAL A 51 -4.13 -7.88 3.66
C VAL A 51 -5.19 -6.80 3.48
N TYR A 52 -4.85 -5.60 3.94
CA TYR A 52 -5.49 -4.37 3.50
C TYR A 52 -4.79 -3.85 2.24
N ILE A 53 -5.59 -3.40 1.29
CA ILE A 53 -5.14 -2.82 0.03
C ILE A 53 -5.66 -1.38 0.00
N ALA A 54 -4.73 -0.42 0.09
CA ALA A 54 -5.02 0.99 0.10
C ALA A 54 -4.24 1.70 -1.01
N GLY A 55 -4.79 2.74 -1.62
CA GLY A 55 -4.16 3.44 -2.73
C GLY A 55 -3.74 4.87 -2.38
N TYR A 56 -2.83 5.41 -3.17
CA TYR A 56 -2.59 6.84 -3.27
C TYR A 56 -2.30 7.20 -4.72
N SER A 57 -2.48 8.46 -5.09
CA SER A 57 -2.06 8.97 -6.39
C SER A 57 -0.91 9.95 -6.24
N THR A 58 -0.03 10.00 -7.22
CA THR A 58 1.12 10.91 -7.24
C THR A 58 1.43 11.36 -8.67
N LEU A 59 2.14 12.48 -8.82
CA LEU A 59 2.50 13.03 -10.12
C LEU A 59 3.80 12.41 -10.62
N TRP A 60 3.73 11.82 -11.82
CA TRP A 60 4.88 11.31 -12.56
C TRP A 60 5.05 12.18 -13.80
N GLY A 61 5.86 13.23 -13.67
CA GLY A 61 5.94 14.29 -14.67
C GLY A 61 4.64 15.09 -14.72
N VAL A 62 3.89 14.96 -15.82
CA VAL A 62 2.62 15.66 -16.03
C VAL A 62 1.39 14.79 -15.80
N GLU A 63 1.58 13.51 -15.50
CA GLU A 63 0.49 12.56 -15.33
C GLU A 63 0.30 12.17 -13.86
N GLU A 64 -0.96 12.07 -13.43
CA GLU A 64 -1.30 11.49 -12.15
C GLU A 64 -1.39 9.96 -12.29
N ARG A 65 -0.69 9.24 -11.41
CA ARG A 65 -0.62 7.78 -11.42
C ARG A 65 -1.00 7.23 -10.05
N GLY A 66 -1.80 6.18 -10.07
CA GLY A 66 -2.20 5.43 -8.88
C GLY A 66 -1.14 4.40 -8.48
N VAL A 67 -0.90 4.32 -7.17
CA VAL A 67 -0.06 3.30 -6.53
C VAL A 67 -0.90 2.61 -5.47
N VAL A 68 -0.74 1.30 -5.37
CA VAL A 68 -1.41 0.48 -4.38
C VAL A 68 -0.41 0.00 -3.34
N VAL A 69 -0.77 0.09 -2.07
CA VAL A 69 0.03 -0.36 -0.92
C VAL A 69 -0.67 -1.53 -0.25
N TYR A 70 0.10 -2.59 -0.03
CA TYR A 70 -0.34 -3.81 0.65
C TYR A 70 0.12 -3.76 2.11
N ILE A 71 -0.82 -3.95 3.03
CA ILE A 71 -0.59 -3.86 4.47
C ILE A 71 -1.07 -5.17 5.10
N ALA A 72 -0.22 -5.84 5.87
CA ALA A 72 -0.59 -7.05 6.61
C ALA A 72 -1.72 -6.71 7.60
N ALA A 73 -2.85 -7.39 7.50
CA ALA A 73 -4.01 -7.07 8.32
C ALA A 73 -3.78 -7.45 9.80
N GLU A 74 -2.94 -8.44 10.10
CA GLU A 74 -2.69 -8.86 11.48
C GLU A 74 -1.74 -7.93 12.25
N THR A 75 -0.69 -7.45 11.60
CA THR A 75 0.39 -6.68 12.26
C THR A 75 0.36 -5.19 11.92
N GLY A 76 -0.24 -4.82 10.79
CA GLY A 76 -0.15 -3.48 10.23
C GLY A 76 1.17 -3.20 9.49
N ASP A 77 1.98 -4.22 9.24
CA ASP A 77 3.23 -4.04 8.50
C ASP A 77 2.93 -3.71 7.03
N VAL A 78 3.61 -2.70 6.49
CA VAL A 78 3.57 -2.40 5.06
C VAL A 78 4.43 -3.43 4.34
N LEU A 79 3.80 -4.24 3.49
CA LEU A 79 4.44 -5.32 2.78
C LEU A 79 5.21 -4.80 1.57
N TYR A 80 4.52 -4.08 0.69
CA TYR A 80 5.09 -3.49 -0.52
C TYR A 80 4.11 -2.50 -1.16
N SER A 81 4.60 -1.74 -2.15
CA SER A 81 3.75 -0.92 -2.99
C SER A 81 3.98 -1.20 -4.47
N LEU A 82 2.87 -1.19 -5.23
CA LEU A 82 2.82 -1.59 -6.63
C LEU A 82 2.26 -0.44 -7.46
N SER A 83 3.01 -0.03 -8.47
CA SER A 83 2.59 0.89 -9.52
C SER A 83 2.30 0.13 -10.82
N SER A 84 1.84 0.84 -11.85
CA SER A 84 1.73 0.27 -13.21
C SER A 84 3.08 -0.14 -13.82
N HIS A 85 4.20 0.29 -13.25
CA HIS A 85 5.55 0.02 -13.77
C HIS A 85 6.33 -1.00 -12.92
N GLY A 86 5.72 -1.58 -11.89
CA GLY A 86 6.35 -2.54 -10.99
C GLY A 86 6.35 -2.09 -9.54
N TRP A 87 7.17 -2.77 -8.73
CA TRP A 87 7.33 -2.50 -7.31
C TRP A 87 7.97 -1.14 -7.11
N VAL A 88 7.31 -0.26 -6.35
CA VAL A 88 7.83 1.11 -6.15
C VAL A 88 9.14 1.06 -5.36
N GLU A 89 9.31 0.07 -4.50
CA GLU A 89 10.53 -0.14 -3.73
C GLU A 89 11.77 -0.43 -4.61
N GLU A 90 11.60 -0.89 -5.85
CA GLU A 90 12.72 -1.10 -6.81
C GLU A 90 12.99 0.12 -7.69
N LEU A 91 12.07 1.10 -7.71
CA LEU A 91 12.18 2.32 -8.50
C LEU A 91 12.82 3.49 -7.70
N GLU A 92 13.00 3.30 -6.39
CA GLU A 92 13.69 4.21 -5.46
C GLU A 92 15.21 3.95 -5.42
#